data_AF-A0A2V8IES6-F1
#
_entry.id   AF-A0A2V8IES6-F1
#
_cell.length_a   1.000
_cell.length_b   1.000
_cell.length_c   1.000
_cell.angle_alpha   90.00
_cell.angle_beta   90.00
_cell.angle_gamma   90.00
#
_symmetry.space_group_name_H-M   'P 1'
#
loop_
_entity.id
_entity.type
_entity.pdbx_description
1 polymer ?
#
loop_
_entity_poly.entity_id
_entity_poly.type
_entity_poly.pdbx_seq_one_letter_code
_entity_poly.pdbx_strand_id
1 'polypeptide(L)'
;SEALERQPAEKLDWLAPGSWANANFSIWIGHPEDHQAWRWIVRARAALMDQKGRIPEDRWNLAYEELLVAEGSDWMWWFGNDFSSDNDAIFDSLFRQHIGNIFQLAGLPVPEGLSEPIKKNLEGRKLVMAPPPQT
;
A
#
# COMPACT_ATOMS: atom_id res chain seq x y z
N SER A 1 20.01 -0.90 -23.10
CA SER A 1 18.83 -1.68 -23.52
C SER A 1 18.72 -1.49 -25.00
N GLU A 2 18.64 -2.58 -25.76
CA GLU A 2 18.59 -2.57 -27.23
C GLU A 2 17.52 -1.61 -27.80
N ALA A 3 16.38 -1.48 -27.13
CA ALA A 3 15.32 -0.55 -27.54
C ALA A 3 15.76 0.93 -27.51
N LEU A 4 16.52 1.34 -26.49
CA LEU A 4 17.02 2.71 -26.34
C LEU A 4 18.15 3.05 -27.33
N GLU A 5 18.85 2.03 -27.84
CA GLU A 5 19.91 2.19 -28.85
C GLU A 5 19.32 2.36 -30.27
N ARG A 6 18.17 1.72 -30.52
CA ARG A 6 17.49 1.75 -31.83
C ARG A 6 16.59 2.97 -32.03
N GLN A 7 16.05 3.53 -30.95
CA GLN A 7 15.14 4.66 -31.02
C GLN A 7 15.61 5.77 -30.06
N PRO A 8 16.07 6.92 -30.60
CA PRO A 8 16.45 8.04 -29.76
C PRO A 8 15.23 8.55 -28.98
N ALA A 9 15.45 8.94 -27.73
CA ALA A 9 14.39 9.46 -26.88
C ALA A 9 13.81 10.76 -27.46
N GLU A 10 12.50 10.81 -27.62
CA GLU A 10 11.79 12.04 -27.93
C GLU A 10 11.41 12.76 -26.64
N LYS A 11 11.53 14.09 -26.64
CA LYS A 11 11.18 14.91 -25.48
C LYS A 11 9.66 15.00 -25.35
N LEU A 12 9.14 14.63 -24.19
CA LEU A 12 7.79 14.99 -23.76
C LEU A 12 7.85 16.31 -22.99
N ASP A 13 7.10 17.32 -23.42
CA ASP A 13 7.01 18.61 -22.70
C ASP A 13 6.17 18.50 -21.43
N TRP A 14 5.25 17.53 -21.39
CA TRP A 14 4.39 17.26 -20.24
C TRP A 14 4.02 15.78 -20.19
N LEU A 15 3.90 15.25 -18.97
CA LEU A 15 3.35 13.93 -18.69
C LEU A 15 2.24 14.07 -17.65
N ALA A 16 1.02 13.66 -18.02
CA ALA A 16 -0.10 13.71 -17.10
C ALA A 16 0.08 12.67 -15.97
N PRO A 17 -0.28 12.99 -14.72
CA PRO A 17 -0.26 12.02 -13.63
C PRO A 17 -1.33 10.96 -13.86
N GLY A 18 -0.95 9.70 -13.71
CA GLY A 18 -1.87 8.57 -13.80
C GLY A 18 -1.13 7.25 -13.75
N SER A 19 -1.88 6.18 -13.89
CA SER A 19 -1.35 4.83 -14.05
C SER A 19 -1.88 4.20 -15.34
N TRP A 20 -1.32 3.07 -15.72
CA TRP A 20 -1.84 2.25 -16.82
C TRP A 20 -3.26 1.72 -16.54
N ALA A 21 -3.68 1.67 -15.26
CA ALA A 21 -5.02 1.31 -14.85
C ALA A 21 -5.91 2.56 -14.78
N ASN A 22 -6.92 2.63 -15.66
CA ASN A 22 -7.91 3.71 -15.72
C ASN A 22 -7.35 5.14 -15.90
N ALA A 23 -6.08 5.29 -16.29
CA ALA A 23 -5.41 6.59 -16.45
C ALA A 23 -5.45 7.48 -15.19
N ASN A 24 -5.58 6.89 -14.00
CA ASN A 24 -5.64 7.59 -12.73
C ASN A 24 -5.05 6.70 -11.60
N PHE A 25 -5.22 7.10 -10.34
CA PHE A 25 -4.72 6.36 -9.17
C PHE A 25 -5.81 5.68 -8.33
N SER A 26 -7.04 5.58 -8.83
CA SER A 26 -8.19 5.10 -8.05
C SER A 26 -8.00 3.68 -7.50
N ILE A 27 -7.17 2.86 -8.16
CA ILE A 27 -6.85 1.51 -7.70
C ILE A 27 -6.07 1.51 -6.37
N TRP A 28 -5.30 2.57 -6.07
CA TRP A 28 -4.44 2.62 -4.88
C TRP A 28 -4.85 3.70 -3.85
N ILE A 29 -5.80 4.57 -4.19
CA ILE A 29 -6.28 5.65 -3.31
C ILE A 29 -7.76 6.01 -3.56
N GLY A 30 -8.53 5.07 -4.12
CA GLY A 30 -9.93 5.32 -4.49
C GLY A 30 -10.91 5.05 -3.35
N HIS A 31 -10.60 4.13 -2.45
CA HIS A 31 -11.49 3.68 -1.39
C HIS A 31 -11.13 4.26 -0.02
N PRO A 32 -12.10 4.39 0.90
CA PRO A 32 -11.84 4.79 2.29
C PRO A 32 -10.83 3.88 3.02
N GLU A 33 -10.78 2.60 2.64
CA GLU A 33 -9.84 1.62 3.18
C GLU A 33 -8.39 1.94 2.74
N ASP A 34 -8.18 2.27 1.47
CA ASP A 34 -6.89 2.73 0.94
C ASP A 34 -6.40 3.96 1.71
N HIS A 35 -7.29 4.92 1.93
CA HIS A 35 -6.96 6.15 2.66
C HIS A 35 -6.55 5.84 4.10
N GLN A 36 -7.20 4.86 4.73
CA GLN A 36 -6.85 4.42 6.08
C GLN A 36 -5.48 3.74 6.12
N ALA A 37 -5.16 2.90 5.13
CA ALA A 37 -3.84 2.28 5.00
C ALA A 37 -2.75 3.36 4.81
N TRP A 38 -2.96 4.32 3.90
CA TRP A 38 -2.02 5.43 3.69
C TRP A 38 -1.83 6.29 4.95
N ARG A 39 -2.89 6.56 5.71
CA ARG A 39 -2.78 7.27 7.00
C ARG A 39 -1.89 6.52 7.98
N TRP A 40 -1.96 5.19 8.02
CA TRP A 40 -1.09 4.38 8.86
C TRP A 40 0.37 4.45 8.44
N ILE A 41 0.67 4.33 7.14
CA ILE A 41 2.02 4.47 6.59
C ILE A 41 2.60 5.83 6.94
N VAL A 42 1.87 6.92 6.67
CA VAL A 42 2.33 8.29 6.94
C VAL A 42 2.63 8.48 8.43
N ARG A 43 1.77 7.98 9.31
CA ARG A 43 1.97 8.05 10.76
C ARG A 43 3.20 7.27 11.21
N ALA A 44 3.37 6.04 10.73
CA ALA A 44 4.50 5.18 11.08
C ALA A 44 5.81 5.77 10.57
N ARG A 45 5.85 6.24 9.31
CA ARG A 45 6.99 6.94 8.71
C ARG A 45 7.40 8.15 9.54
N ALA A 46 6.45 9.03 9.88
CA ALA A 46 6.76 10.23 10.66
C ALA A 46 7.35 9.88 12.04
N ALA A 47 6.74 8.94 12.75
CA ALA A 47 7.20 8.48 14.06
C ALA A 47 8.61 7.88 13.97
N LEU A 48 8.87 7.09 12.95
CA LEU A 48 10.14 6.44 12.71
C LEU A 48 11.26 7.42 12.37
N MET A 49 10.97 8.40 11.50
CA MET A 49 11.95 9.43 11.13
C MET A 49 12.36 10.29 12.33
N ASP A 50 11.44 10.55 13.27
CA ASP A 50 11.76 11.28 14.52
C ASP A 50 12.71 10.48 15.44
N GLN A 51 12.74 9.15 15.31
CA GLN A 51 13.65 8.28 16.07
C GLN A 51 15.03 8.11 15.41
N LYS A 52 15.26 8.69 14.23
CA LYS A 52 16.55 8.59 13.53
C LYS A 52 17.69 9.15 14.40
N GLY A 53 18.68 8.31 14.70
CA GLY A 53 19.81 8.64 15.58
C GLY A 53 19.50 8.63 17.08
N ARG A 54 18.25 8.34 17.48
CA ARG A 54 17.82 8.18 18.88
C ARG A 54 17.70 6.72 19.32
N ILE A 55 17.55 5.81 18.35
CA ILE A 55 17.56 4.36 18.55
C ILE A 55 18.82 3.73 17.95
N PRO A 56 19.22 2.53 18.42
CA PRO A 56 20.30 1.76 17.81
C PRO A 56 20.13 1.58 16.28
N GLU A 57 21.24 1.63 15.55
CA GLU A 57 21.25 1.61 14.07
C GLU A 57 20.67 0.31 13.49
N ASP A 58 20.91 -0.83 14.14
CA ASP A 58 20.33 -2.13 13.78
C ASP A 58 18.80 -2.13 13.87
N ARG A 59 18.24 -1.61 14.97
CA ARG A 59 16.79 -1.44 15.14
C ARG A 59 16.22 -0.46 14.13
N TRP A 60 16.96 0.61 13.83
CA TRP A 60 16.54 1.55 12.81
C TRP A 60 16.48 0.86 11.44
N ASN A 61 17.54 0.19 11.01
CA ASN A 61 17.55 -0.48 9.70
C ASN A 61 16.40 -1.49 9.55
N LEU A 62 16.11 -2.29 10.59
CA LEU A 62 14.96 -3.20 10.59
C LEU A 62 13.62 -2.47 10.50
N ALA A 63 13.41 -1.40 11.26
CA ALA A 63 12.18 -0.62 11.19
C ALA A 63 12.02 0.07 9.84
N TYR A 64 13.13 0.46 9.20
CA TYR A 64 13.10 1.04 7.86
C TYR A 64 12.68 0.01 6.82
N GLU A 65 13.19 -1.21 6.92
CA GLU A 65 12.78 -2.32 6.07
C GLU A 65 11.28 -2.61 6.22
N GLU A 66 10.75 -2.66 7.44
CA GLU A 66 9.32 -2.79 7.72
C GLU A 66 8.50 -1.65 7.07
N LEU A 67 9.00 -0.42 7.09
CA LEU A 67 8.38 0.71 6.40
C LEU A 67 8.36 0.52 4.89
N LEU A 68 9.47 0.08 4.29
CA LEU A 68 9.55 -0.18 2.85
C LEU A 68 8.61 -1.31 2.42
N VAL A 69 8.47 -2.36 3.24
CA VAL A 69 7.49 -3.42 3.02
C VAL A 69 6.07 -2.88 3.09
N ALA A 70 5.74 -2.07 4.10
CA ALA A 70 4.42 -1.47 4.26
C ALA A 70 4.05 -0.47 3.14
N GLU A 71 5.03 0.08 2.41
CA GLU A 71 4.83 0.96 1.26
C GLU A 71 4.64 0.23 -0.07
N GLY A 72 4.69 -1.11 -0.06
CA GLY A 72 4.35 -1.91 -1.22
C GLY A 72 2.93 -1.64 -1.71
N SER A 73 2.77 -1.33 -3.00
CA SER A 73 1.46 -0.98 -3.56
C SER A 73 0.45 -2.14 -3.54
N ASP A 74 0.93 -3.38 -3.41
CA ASP A 74 0.12 -4.60 -3.31
C ASP A 74 -0.84 -4.54 -2.12
N TRP A 75 -0.53 -3.84 -1.03
CA TRP A 75 -1.46 -3.70 0.09
C TRP A 75 -2.74 -3.00 -0.33
N MET A 76 -2.63 -1.88 -1.06
CA MET A 76 -3.78 -1.11 -1.55
C MET A 76 -4.54 -1.84 -2.64
N TRP A 77 -3.88 -2.76 -3.37
CA TRP A 77 -4.58 -3.63 -4.33
C TRP A 77 -5.66 -4.48 -3.66
N TRP A 78 -5.43 -4.90 -2.42
CA TRP A 78 -6.38 -5.75 -1.67
C TRP A 78 -7.37 -4.98 -0.82
N PHE A 79 -7.17 -3.68 -0.60
CA PHE A 79 -8.13 -2.84 0.11
C PHE A 79 -9.24 -2.34 -0.82
N GLY A 80 -10.37 -1.96 -0.23
CA GLY A 80 -11.56 -1.55 -0.96
C GLY A 80 -12.35 -2.73 -1.54
N ASN A 81 -13.16 -2.44 -2.55
CA ASN A 81 -14.10 -3.40 -3.13
C ASN A 81 -13.78 -3.72 -4.60
N ASP A 82 -12.66 -3.25 -5.12
CA ASP A 82 -12.27 -3.47 -6.52
C ASP A 82 -11.77 -4.89 -6.76
N PHE A 83 -10.96 -5.40 -5.83
CA PHE A 83 -10.39 -6.75 -5.86
C PHE A 83 -10.60 -7.46 -4.53
N SER A 84 -10.48 -8.79 -4.55
CA SER A 84 -10.59 -9.66 -3.39
C SER A 84 -9.87 -10.97 -3.66
N SER A 85 -9.44 -11.62 -2.59
CA SER A 85 -8.84 -12.94 -2.54
C SER A 85 -9.40 -13.74 -1.36
N ASP A 86 -9.19 -15.06 -1.36
CA ASP A 86 -9.51 -15.90 -0.20
C ASP A 86 -8.66 -15.57 1.06
N ASN A 87 -7.65 -14.70 0.90
CA ASN A 87 -6.68 -14.33 1.93
C ASN A 87 -6.76 -12.86 2.37
N ASP A 88 -7.84 -12.15 2.06
CA ASP A 88 -7.97 -10.70 2.35
C ASP A 88 -7.73 -10.37 3.84
N ALA A 89 -8.23 -11.22 4.74
CA ALA A 89 -8.01 -11.08 6.18
C ALA A 89 -6.53 -11.24 6.58
N ILE A 90 -5.81 -12.13 5.89
CA ILE A 90 -4.39 -12.38 6.13
C ILE A 90 -3.58 -11.18 5.64
N PHE A 91 -3.85 -10.68 4.43
CA PHE A 91 -3.16 -9.50 3.90
C PHE A 91 -3.40 -8.26 4.77
N ASP A 92 -4.64 -8.02 5.21
CA ASP A 92 -4.95 -6.94 6.15
C ASP A 92 -4.16 -7.06 7.47
N SER A 93 -4.10 -8.27 8.03
CA SER A 93 -3.36 -8.51 9.27
C SER A 93 -1.85 -8.35 9.12
N LEU A 94 -1.28 -8.83 8.02
CA LEU A 94 0.15 -8.69 7.73
C LEU A 94 0.53 -7.22 7.54
N PHE A 95 -0.26 -6.46 6.78
CA PHE A 95 -0.07 -5.02 6.63
C PHE A 95 -0.02 -4.31 7.99
N ARG A 96 -1.02 -4.56 8.86
CA ARG A 96 -1.08 -3.96 10.20
C ARG A 96 0.08 -4.43 11.09
N GLN A 97 0.54 -5.67 10.93
CA GLN A 97 1.71 -6.18 11.64
C GLN A 97 2.99 -5.42 11.24
N HIS A 98 3.23 -5.20 9.95
CA HIS A 98 4.37 -4.40 9.48
C HIS A 98 4.34 -2.99 10.08
N ILE A 99 3.17 -2.33 10.05
CA ILE A 99 2.99 -1.02 10.72
C ILE A 99 3.30 -1.10 12.22
N GLY A 100 2.83 -2.14 12.90
CA GLY A 100 3.07 -2.35 14.33
C GLY A 100 4.56 -2.57 14.65
N ASN A 101 5.25 -3.34 13.82
CA ASN A 101 6.68 -3.61 13.95
C ASN A 101 7.49 -2.32 13.86
N ILE A 102 7.14 -1.38 12.98
CA ILE A 102 7.79 -0.07 12.88
C ILE A 102 7.78 0.64 14.24
N PHE A 103 6.62 0.73 14.90
CA PHE A 103 6.52 1.39 16.21
C PHE A 103 7.32 0.64 17.30
N GLN A 104 7.21 -0.68 17.35
CA GLN A 104 7.93 -1.49 18.33
C GLN A 104 9.44 -1.37 18.18
N LEU A 105 9.95 -1.47 16.96
CA LEU A 105 11.37 -1.34 16.65
C LEU A 105 11.87 0.10 16.92
N ALA A 106 11.03 1.10 16.66
CA ALA A 106 11.27 2.49 17.03
C ALA A 106 11.22 2.76 18.55
N GLY A 107 10.85 1.78 19.37
CA GLY A 107 10.73 1.94 20.83
C GLY A 107 9.52 2.78 21.26
N LEU A 108 8.50 2.84 20.40
CA LEU A 108 7.28 3.62 20.61
C LEU A 108 6.09 2.69 20.91
N PRO A 109 5.08 3.17 21.66
CA PRO A 109 3.84 2.41 21.81
C PRO A 109 3.13 2.27 20.47
N VAL A 110 2.56 1.09 20.22
CA VAL A 110 1.70 0.86 19.06
C VAL A 110 0.45 1.73 19.20
N PRO A 111 0.08 2.53 18.19
CA PRO A 111 -1.10 3.35 18.24
C PRO A 111 -2.40 2.58 18.44
N GLU A 112 -3.30 3.14 19.23
CA GLU A 112 -4.69 2.67 19.33
C GLU A 112 -5.36 2.64 17.95
N GLY A 113 -6.19 1.61 17.73
CA GLY A 113 -6.90 1.39 16.47
C GLY A 113 -6.13 0.61 15.40
N LEU A 114 -4.82 0.34 15.58
CA LEU A 114 -4.07 -0.51 14.65
C LEU A 114 -4.48 -2.00 14.74
N SER A 115 -5.09 -2.42 15.85
CA SER A 115 -5.66 -3.77 15.99
C SER A 115 -6.90 -3.98 15.13
N GLU A 116 -7.59 -2.90 14.75
CA GLU A 116 -8.84 -2.96 14.01
C GLU A 116 -8.56 -3.27 12.52
N PRO A 117 -9.25 -4.25 11.92
CA PRO A 117 -9.13 -4.51 10.50
C PRO A 117 -9.49 -3.28 9.66
N ILE A 118 -8.67 -3.00 8.65
CA ILE A 118 -8.90 -1.95 7.66
C ILE A 118 -9.94 -2.45 6.66
N LYS A 119 -9.75 -3.67 6.13
CA LYS A 119 -10.71 -4.34 5.23
C LYS A 119 -12.03 -4.60 5.98
N LYS A 120 -13.13 -4.01 5.51
CA LYS A 120 -14.46 -4.14 6.15
C LYS A 120 -15.26 -5.30 5.62
N ASN A 121 -15.10 -5.63 4.33
CA ASN A 121 -15.78 -6.75 3.72
C ASN A 121 -14.77 -7.85 3.34
N LEU A 122 -14.86 -8.99 4.04
CA LEU A 122 -14.09 -10.21 3.79
C LEU A 122 -14.86 -11.23 2.94
N GLU A 123 -16.15 -10.99 2.71
CA GLU A 123 -16.94 -11.76 1.76
C GLU A 123 -16.67 -11.17 0.37
N GLY A 124 -15.73 -11.78 -0.35
CA GLY A 124 -15.37 -11.37 -1.70
C GLY A 124 -16.58 -11.22 -2.64
N ARG A 125 -16.42 -10.51 -3.76
CA ARG A 125 -17.51 -10.36 -4.74
C ARG A 125 -18.05 -11.74 -5.15
N LYS A 126 -19.38 -11.92 -5.07
CA LYS A 126 -20.05 -12.76 -6.08
C LYS A 126 -19.80 -12.08 -7.42
N LEU A 127 -19.01 -12.70 -8.29
CA LEU A 127 -18.86 -12.27 -9.68
C LEU A 127 -20.26 -12.08 -10.30
N VAL A 128 -20.71 -10.83 -10.43
CA VAL A 128 -21.77 -10.51 -11.38
C VAL A 128 -21.06 -10.41 -12.71
N MET A 129 -20.93 -11.55 -13.41
CA MET A 129 -20.53 -11.53 -14.80
C MET A 129 -21.51 -10.63 -15.55
N ALA A 130 -21.01 -9.63 -16.26
CA ALA A 130 -21.83 -8.91 -17.22
C ALA A 130 -22.43 -9.96 -18.18
N PRO A 131 -23.74 -9.88 -18.50
CA PRO A 131 -24.32 -10.81 -19.45
C PRO A 131 -23.51 -10.72 -20.77
N PRO A 132 -23.26 -11.86 -21.44
CA PRO A 132 -22.50 -11.86 -22.67
C PRO A 132 -23.14 -10.89 -23.68
N PRO A 133 -22.33 -10.21 -24.52
CA PRO A 133 -22.87 -9.31 -25.53
C PRO A 133 -23.88 -10.07 -26.39
N GLN A 134 -25.03 -9.44 -26.64
CA GLN A 134 -26.06 -10.02 -27.50
C GLN A 134 -25.50 -10.17 -28.92
N THR A 135 -25.56 -11.40 -29.44
CA THR A 135 -25.16 -11.77 -30.81
C THR A 135 -26.02 -11.10 -31.86
#